data_AF-A0A9P8FMR9-F1
#
_entry.id   AF-A0A9P8FMR9-F1
#
_cell.length_a   1.000
_cell.length_b   1.000
_cell.length_c   1.000
_cell.angle_alpha   90.00
_cell.angle_beta   90.00
_cell.angle_gamma   90.00
#
_symmetry.space_group_name_H-M   'P 1'
#
loop_
_entity.id
_entity.type
_entity.pdbx_description
1 polymer ?
#
loop_
_entity_poly.entity_id
_entity_poly.type
_entity_poly.pdbx_seq_one_letter_code
_entity_poly.pdbx_strand_id
1 'polypeptide(L)'
;MSTPSGSGVSLSSISLLYSPMVTSRYFAKALSGQFLEARTRVFEFEDVHPVLFKVFVAWSYTGNIAYNSSGSGASSYDDMEKLDTALREEYSYEQKERSDQSVSKDEDDDIDYFQDFEEEVPESWTYLILGALFVLGDRLDSASFKRKVLDTIVKRNEEISSKPDASAILCAYANTTKNCPLRRLLLHIVAYDARFDKSHDVWEHYPVEFLTAVMVTLGRRLPNEQCKSCFKEAVDSNKIRSKYIDDVYVKKDQPPYKRDLCFYHEHENAEEKNRCLAAREEENDSE
;
A
#
# COMPACT_ATOMS: atom_id res chain seq x y z
N MET A 1 18.21 38.85 36.79
CA MET A 1 18.20 37.43 37.19
C MET A 1 16.79 37.11 37.67
N SER A 2 15.98 36.23 37.12
CA SER A 2 15.97 35.47 35.87
C SER A 2 14.51 35.11 35.65
N THR A 3 14.01 35.23 34.43
CA THR A 3 12.80 34.56 33.97
C THR A 3 13.05 33.06 33.90
N PRO A 4 12.05 32.20 34.15
CA PRO A 4 12.05 30.85 33.60
C PRO A 4 11.29 30.87 32.27
N SER A 5 12.03 30.61 31.21
CA SER A 5 11.52 30.24 29.90
C SER A 5 10.98 28.82 29.96
N GLY A 6 9.76 28.62 29.50
CA GLY A 6 9.19 27.29 29.23
C GLY A 6 8.60 27.31 27.84
N SER A 7 9.44 27.23 26.81
CA SER A 7 9.02 27.03 25.43
C SER A 7 8.58 25.58 25.26
N GLY A 8 7.31 25.31 25.53
CA GLY A 8 6.63 24.12 25.01
C GLY A 8 6.54 24.24 23.51
N VAL A 9 7.09 23.27 22.79
CA VAL A 9 6.97 23.16 21.34
C VAL A 9 5.50 22.92 21.02
N SER A 10 4.87 23.91 20.40
CA SER A 10 3.48 23.84 19.96
C SER A 10 3.37 22.85 18.82
N LEU A 11 2.74 21.69 19.07
CA LEU A 11 2.29 20.80 18.02
C LEU A 11 1.35 21.59 17.09
N SER A 12 1.64 21.54 15.80
CA SER A 12 0.92 22.26 14.74
C SER A 12 -0.56 21.90 14.74
N SER A 13 -1.40 22.78 15.29
CA SER A 13 -2.85 22.67 15.20
C SER A 13 -3.29 22.98 13.77
N ILE A 14 -3.57 21.95 12.98
CA ILE A 14 -4.10 22.11 11.63
C ILE A 14 -5.58 22.46 11.74
N SER A 15 -5.94 23.72 11.47
CA SER A 15 -7.33 24.16 11.40
C SER A 15 -7.92 23.79 10.03
N LEU A 16 -8.63 22.65 9.95
CA LEU A 16 -9.18 22.12 8.69
C LEU A 16 -10.63 22.58 8.47
N LEU A 17 -10.93 23.06 7.25
CA LEU A 17 -12.29 23.40 6.83
C LEU A 17 -13.14 22.12 6.63
N TYR A 18 -14.43 22.25 6.94
CA TYR A 18 -15.38 21.17 7.24
C TYR A 18 -15.73 20.18 6.12
N SER A 19 -15.60 20.58 4.85
CA SER A 19 -16.33 19.91 3.76
C SER A 19 -15.74 18.58 3.26
N PRO A 20 -14.41 18.39 3.12
CA PRO A 20 -13.87 17.19 2.48
C PRO A 20 -13.64 16.00 3.43
N MET A 21 -13.45 16.26 4.73
CA MET A 21 -13.23 15.19 5.72
C MET A 21 -14.48 14.37 6.04
N VAL A 22 -15.69 14.83 5.65
CA VAL A 22 -16.95 14.10 5.84
C VAL A 22 -16.99 12.80 5.04
N THR A 23 -16.12 12.66 4.03
CA THR A 23 -15.95 11.40 3.28
C THR A 23 -15.41 10.26 4.14
N SER A 24 -14.74 10.57 5.26
CA SER A 24 -14.35 9.59 6.28
C SER A 24 -15.47 9.39 7.28
N ARG A 25 -15.88 8.13 7.46
CA ARG A 25 -16.90 7.77 8.47
C ARG A 25 -16.42 8.03 9.90
N TYR A 26 -15.11 7.96 10.14
CA TYR A 26 -14.49 8.33 11.42
C TYR A 26 -14.78 9.80 11.76
N PHE A 27 -14.41 10.73 10.89
CA PHE A 27 -14.63 12.16 11.14
C PHE A 27 -16.12 12.52 11.11
N ALA A 28 -16.92 11.90 10.23
CA ALA A 28 -18.37 12.11 10.22
C ALA A 28 -19.01 11.74 11.57
N LYS A 29 -18.62 10.61 12.18
CA LYS A 29 -19.08 10.20 13.51
C LYS A 29 -18.52 11.08 14.62
N ALA A 30 -17.23 11.38 14.59
CA ALA A 30 -16.58 12.17 15.63
C ALA A 30 -17.12 13.61 15.69
N LEU A 31 -17.44 14.21 14.53
CA LEU A 31 -17.94 15.58 14.43
C LEU A 31 -19.45 15.73 14.64
N SER A 32 -20.22 14.64 14.53
CA SER A 32 -21.67 14.60 14.82
C SER A 32 -21.99 14.12 16.24
N GLY A 33 -20.98 13.67 16.98
CA GLY A 33 -21.12 13.14 18.34
C GLY A 33 -21.22 14.20 19.44
N GLN A 34 -21.26 13.74 20.68
CA GLN A 34 -21.28 14.60 21.89
C GLN A 34 -19.90 14.79 22.53
N PHE A 35 -18.85 14.21 21.93
CA PHE A 35 -17.50 14.20 22.46
C PHE A 35 -16.81 15.58 22.37
N LEU A 36 -15.67 15.72 23.06
CA LEU A 36 -14.96 16.99 23.16
C LEU A 36 -14.54 17.50 21.78
N GLU A 37 -14.11 16.60 20.90
CA GLU A 37 -13.66 16.81 19.53
C GLU A 37 -14.76 17.41 18.66
N ALA A 38 -16.02 17.00 18.88
CA ALA A 38 -17.17 17.59 18.20
C ALA A 38 -17.35 19.07 18.54
N ARG A 39 -16.95 19.48 19.76
CA ARG A 39 -17.06 20.85 20.28
C ARG A 39 -15.81 21.68 19.98
N THR A 40 -14.62 21.13 20.19
CA THR A 40 -13.34 21.81 20.02
C THR A 40 -12.92 21.87 18.55
N ARG A 41 -13.41 20.93 17.72
CA ARG A 41 -12.98 20.73 16.33
C ARG A 41 -11.48 20.42 16.20
N VAL A 42 -10.85 19.94 17.26
CA VAL A 42 -9.43 19.57 17.30
C VAL A 42 -9.30 18.07 17.50
N PHE A 43 -8.44 17.44 16.70
CA PHE A 43 -8.10 16.03 16.78
C PHE A 43 -6.59 15.90 16.96
N GLU A 44 -6.18 15.08 17.93
CA GLU A 44 -4.78 14.75 18.16
C GLU A 44 -4.56 13.28 17.84
N PHE A 45 -3.58 13.00 16.98
CA PHE A 45 -3.16 11.66 16.62
C PHE A 45 -1.70 11.49 17.02
N GLU A 46 -1.44 10.71 18.07
CA GLU A 46 -0.08 10.46 18.57
C GLU A 46 0.68 9.44 17.70
N ASP A 47 -0.06 8.58 16.99
CA ASP A 47 0.45 7.42 16.25
C ASP A 47 0.35 7.59 14.73
N VAL A 48 0.04 8.79 14.25
CA VAL A 48 -0.03 9.10 12.81
C VAL A 48 1.06 10.07 12.44
N HIS A 49 1.94 9.66 11.53
CA HIS A 49 2.99 10.55 11.03
C HIS A 49 2.38 11.76 10.30
N PRO A 50 2.84 13.00 10.55
CA PRO A 50 2.24 14.21 9.96
C PRO A 50 2.19 14.22 8.44
N VAL A 51 3.20 13.64 7.78
CA VAL A 51 3.26 13.55 6.31
C VAL A 51 2.12 12.68 5.76
N LEU A 52 1.87 11.50 6.34
CA LEU A 52 0.76 10.63 5.93
C LEU A 52 -0.59 11.35 6.08
N PHE A 53 -0.77 12.09 7.18
CA PHE A 53 -2.00 12.85 7.40
C PHE A 53 -2.15 14.01 6.41
N LYS A 54 -1.07 14.73 6.07
CA LYS A 54 -1.11 15.77 5.04
C LYS A 54 -1.51 15.21 3.67
N VAL A 55 -1.01 14.03 3.30
CA VAL A 55 -1.43 13.34 2.06
C VAL A 55 -2.92 13.01 2.10
N PHE A 56 -3.42 12.47 3.22
CA PHE A 56 -4.84 12.20 3.40
C PHE A 56 -5.69 13.47 3.26
N VAL A 57 -5.25 14.58 3.87
CA VAL A 57 -5.92 15.87 3.74
C VAL A 57 -5.91 16.33 2.29
N ALA A 58 -4.76 16.34 1.61
CA ALA A 58 -4.65 16.74 0.20
C ALA A 58 -5.63 15.94 -0.67
N TRP A 59 -5.62 14.61 -0.54
CA TRP A 59 -6.56 13.72 -1.22
C TRP A 59 -8.02 14.06 -0.91
N SER A 60 -8.36 14.37 0.34
CA SER A 60 -9.74 14.68 0.69
C SER A 60 -10.29 15.89 -0.08
N TYR A 61 -9.42 16.86 -0.41
CA TYR A 61 -9.79 18.04 -1.19
C TYR A 61 -9.76 17.82 -2.71
N THR A 62 -8.81 17.03 -3.21
CA THR A 62 -8.54 16.91 -4.66
C THR A 62 -9.04 15.62 -5.29
N GLY A 63 -9.31 14.59 -4.49
CA GLY A 63 -9.56 13.22 -4.93
C GLY A 63 -8.30 12.45 -5.36
N ASN A 64 -7.13 13.09 -5.37
CA ASN A 64 -5.87 12.51 -5.83
C ASN A 64 -4.84 12.44 -4.70
N ILE A 65 -4.06 11.35 -4.68
CA ILE A 65 -2.93 11.24 -3.77
C ILE A 65 -1.90 12.29 -4.21
N ALA A 66 -1.51 13.18 -3.29
CA ALA A 66 -0.52 14.20 -3.56
C ALA A 66 0.10 14.66 -2.23
N TYR A 67 1.36 15.07 -2.28
CA TYR A 67 2.04 15.74 -1.19
C TYR A 67 2.64 17.04 -1.71
N ASN A 68 2.44 18.13 -0.99
CA ASN A 68 3.08 19.41 -1.29
C ASN A 68 3.69 19.93 0.02
N SER A 69 5.01 20.14 0.04
CA SER A 69 5.68 20.77 1.20
C SER A 69 5.12 22.18 1.41
N SER A 70 4.64 22.44 2.63
CA SER A 70 3.97 23.70 2.97
C SER A 70 4.93 24.79 3.47
N GLY A 71 6.24 24.51 3.48
CA GLY A 71 7.25 25.34 4.17
C GLY A 71 8.36 25.85 3.26
N SER A 72 8.66 27.15 3.34
CA SER A 72 9.72 27.82 2.59
C SER A 72 11.13 27.46 3.09
N GLY A 73 11.55 26.20 2.93
CA GLY A 73 12.94 25.79 3.21
C GLY A 73 13.24 24.30 3.28
N ALA A 74 12.24 23.43 3.47
CA ALA A 74 12.42 21.97 3.43
C ALA A 74 11.79 21.42 2.15
N SER A 75 12.58 20.69 1.36
CA SER A 75 12.07 19.99 0.17
C SER A 75 11.09 18.92 0.61
N SER A 76 10.00 18.76 -0.13
CA SER A 76 9.08 17.62 -0.02
C SER A 76 9.77 16.25 -0.01
N TYR A 77 10.84 16.13 -0.78
CA TYR A 77 11.72 14.97 -0.82
C TYR A 77 12.25 14.64 0.59
N ASP A 78 12.74 15.63 1.32
CA ASP A 78 13.30 15.47 2.67
C ASP A 78 12.22 15.03 3.69
N ASP A 79 10.98 15.51 3.54
CA ASP A 79 9.86 15.05 4.37
C ASP A 79 9.48 13.58 4.09
N MET A 80 9.48 13.18 2.82
CA MET A 80 9.11 11.82 2.40
C MET A 80 10.22 10.80 2.69
N GLU A 81 11.48 11.20 2.52
CA GLU A 81 12.66 10.41 2.91
C GLU A 81 12.70 10.17 4.43
N LYS A 82 12.40 11.21 5.23
CA LYS A 82 12.27 11.06 6.69
C LYS A 82 11.13 10.13 7.08
N LEU A 83 9.98 10.23 6.40
CA LEU A 83 8.86 9.32 6.60
C LEU A 83 9.28 7.88 6.29
N ASP A 84 9.90 7.63 5.14
CA ASP A 84 10.37 6.29 4.75
C ASP A 84 11.37 5.73 5.76
N THR A 85 12.34 6.55 6.18
CA THR A 85 13.32 6.19 7.21
C THR A 85 12.63 5.80 8.52
N ALA A 86 11.71 6.63 9.02
CA ALA A 86 10.97 6.35 10.26
C ALA A 86 10.15 5.05 10.17
N LEU A 87 9.48 4.82 9.04
CA LEU A 87 8.74 3.59 8.79
C LEU A 87 9.68 2.38 8.72
N ARG A 88 10.86 2.51 8.11
CA ARG A 88 11.85 1.43 8.03
C ARG A 88 12.45 1.07 9.38
N GLU A 89 12.66 2.06 10.25
CA GLU A 89 13.07 1.81 11.64
C GLU A 89 11.99 1.04 12.41
N GLU A 90 10.72 1.46 12.27
CA GLU A 90 9.58 0.80 12.90
C GLU A 90 9.35 -0.63 12.39
N TYR A 91 9.45 -0.84 11.08
CA TYR A 91 9.28 -2.13 10.39
C TYR A 91 10.62 -2.69 9.91
N SER A 92 11.62 -2.64 10.79
CA SER A 92 12.96 -3.17 10.54
C SER A 92 13.01 -4.70 10.67
N TYR A 93 14.03 -5.29 10.07
CA TYR A 93 14.36 -6.71 10.18
C TYR A 93 15.89 -6.85 10.26
N GLU A 94 16.35 -7.86 10.98
CA GLU A 94 17.79 -8.13 11.11
C GLU A 94 18.32 -8.66 9.78
N GLN A 95 19.06 -7.84 9.03
CA GLN A 95 19.85 -8.34 7.90
C GLN A 95 21.01 -9.16 8.45
N LYS A 96 20.98 -10.48 8.25
CA LYS A 96 22.17 -11.30 8.53
C LYS A 96 23.28 -10.86 7.57
N GLU A 97 24.40 -10.39 8.11
CA GLU A 97 25.60 -10.11 7.31
C GLU A 97 25.95 -11.35 6.48
N ARG A 98 25.97 -11.23 5.15
CA ARG A 98 26.35 -12.33 4.25
C ARG A 98 27.77 -12.78 4.57
N SER A 99 27.90 -13.90 5.28
CA SER A 99 29.16 -14.63 5.36
C SER A 99 29.31 -15.51 4.12
N ASP A 100 30.24 -15.12 3.26
CA ASP A 100 30.96 -15.89 2.24
C ASP A 100 30.83 -15.52 0.75
N GLN A 101 32.03 -15.52 0.17
CA GLN A 101 32.48 -15.05 -1.13
C GLN A 101 31.96 -15.90 -2.29
N SER A 102 31.75 -15.25 -3.44
CA SER A 102 31.57 -15.80 -4.82
C SER A 102 30.19 -15.68 -5.50
N VAL A 103 29.30 -14.82 -5.02
CA VAL A 103 28.14 -14.39 -5.83
C VAL A 103 28.49 -13.07 -6.51
N SER A 104 28.22 -12.97 -7.81
CA SER A 104 28.28 -11.70 -8.53
C SER A 104 27.56 -10.62 -7.72
N LYS A 105 28.18 -9.45 -7.61
CA LYS A 105 27.48 -8.24 -7.16
C LYS A 105 26.44 -7.91 -8.23
N ASP A 106 25.33 -8.63 -8.24
CA ASP A 106 24.16 -8.23 -9.00
C ASP A 106 23.57 -7.00 -8.31
N GLU A 107 23.12 -6.06 -9.12
CA GLU A 107 22.77 -4.65 -8.84
C GLU A 107 21.63 -4.42 -7.82
N ASP A 108 21.14 -5.47 -7.14
CA ASP A 108 19.98 -5.43 -6.25
C ASP A 108 20.32 -5.06 -4.78
N ASP A 109 21.59 -5.19 -4.34
CA ASP A 109 21.97 -4.98 -2.93
C ASP A 109 22.21 -3.49 -2.56
N ASP A 110 22.32 -2.60 -3.56
CA ASP A 110 22.42 -1.12 -3.41
C ASP A 110 21.23 -0.42 -4.10
N ILE A 111 20.02 -0.99 -4.06
CA ILE A 111 18.83 -0.29 -4.57
C ILE A 111 18.52 0.87 -3.62
N ASP A 112 18.86 2.07 -4.04
CA ASP A 112 18.24 3.28 -3.52
C ASP A 112 16.76 3.26 -3.95
N TYR A 113 15.91 2.75 -3.06
CA TYR A 113 14.45 2.66 -3.27
C TYR A 113 13.79 4.03 -3.51
N PHE A 114 14.54 5.12 -3.27
CA PHE A 114 14.14 6.51 -3.50
C PHE A 114 14.72 7.09 -4.80
N GLN A 115 15.54 6.36 -5.54
CA GLN A 115 16.19 6.86 -6.75
C GLN A 115 15.19 7.33 -7.82
N ASP A 116 14.05 6.63 -7.93
CA ASP A 116 12.98 6.94 -8.89
C ASP A 116 11.91 7.86 -8.28
N PHE A 117 12.12 8.43 -7.08
CA PHE A 117 11.10 9.21 -6.37
C PHE A 117 10.84 10.56 -7.05
N GLU A 118 9.59 10.79 -7.40
CA GLU A 118 9.05 12.04 -7.91
C GLU A 118 7.90 12.50 -6.99
N GLU A 119 8.04 13.68 -6.38
CA GLU A 119 7.07 14.22 -5.40
C GLU A 119 5.64 14.19 -5.92
N GLU A 120 5.44 14.66 -7.15
CA GLU A 120 4.13 14.87 -7.76
C GLU A 120 3.56 13.59 -8.39
N VAL A 121 4.32 12.49 -8.38
CA VAL A 121 3.95 11.21 -8.99
C VAL A 121 3.85 10.14 -7.90
N PRO A 122 2.67 9.92 -7.30
CA PRO A 122 2.46 8.94 -6.24
C PRO A 122 2.91 7.52 -6.57
N GLU A 123 2.90 7.16 -7.85
CA GLU A 123 3.37 5.87 -8.37
C GLU A 123 4.87 5.67 -8.09
N SER A 124 5.64 6.75 -7.99
CA SER A 124 7.06 6.72 -7.62
C SER A 124 7.34 6.45 -6.14
N TRP A 125 6.32 6.54 -5.26
CA TRP A 125 6.50 6.38 -3.81
C TRP A 125 6.66 4.92 -3.40
N THR A 126 7.46 4.64 -2.36
CA THR A 126 7.77 3.27 -1.94
C THR A 126 6.50 2.48 -1.56
N TYR A 127 6.52 1.15 -1.76
CA TYR A 127 5.43 0.27 -1.29
C TYR A 127 5.17 0.41 0.21
N LEU A 128 6.21 0.75 0.99
CA LEU A 128 6.10 0.97 2.43
C LEU A 128 5.25 2.22 2.73
N ILE A 129 5.52 3.35 2.06
CA ILE A 129 4.72 4.57 2.19
C ILE A 129 3.28 4.33 1.73
N LEU A 130 3.08 3.70 0.56
CA LEU A 130 1.74 3.41 0.04
C LEU A 130 0.98 2.45 0.96
N GLY A 131 1.66 1.45 1.54
CA GLY A 131 1.09 0.57 2.55
C GLY A 131 0.67 1.32 3.83
N ALA A 132 1.50 2.24 4.32
CA ALA A 132 1.19 3.07 5.48
C ALA A 132 0.01 4.02 5.21
N LEU A 133 -0.13 4.57 4.00
CA LEU A 133 -1.30 5.36 3.61
C LEU A 133 -2.57 4.52 3.62
N PHE A 134 -2.52 3.28 3.11
CA PHE A 134 -3.66 2.37 3.20
C PHE A 134 -4.06 2.11 4.65
N VAL A 135 -3.09 1.84 5.54
CA VAL A 135 -3.32 1.64 6.97
C VAL A 135 -3.98 2.87 7.61
N LEU A 136 -3.52 4.08 7.27
CA LEU A 136 -4.17 5.31 7.69
C LEU A 136 -5.61 5.39 7.19
N GLY A 137 -5.86 5.03 5.93
CA GLY A 137 -7.21 4.98 5.36
C GLY A 137 -8.15 4.02 6.10
N ASP A 138 -7.63 2.87 6.52
CA ASP A 138 -8.37 1.89 7.31
C ASP A 138 -8.70 2.42 8.71
N ARG A 139 -7.70 3.02 9.38
CA ARG A 139 -7.86 3.69 10.68
C ARG A 139 -8.93 4.78 10.64
N LEU A 140 -8.96 5.57 9.56
CA LEU A 140 -9.89 6.67 9.37
C LEU A 140 -11.23 6.23 8.75
N ASP A 141 -11.45 4.93 8.55
CA ASP A 141 -12.67 4.37 7.95
C ASP A 141 -13.05 5.10 6.64
N SER A 142 -12.06 5.22 5.73
CA SER A 142 -12.18 5.92 4.44
C SER A 142 -11.97 4.94 3.27
N ALA A 143 -13.05 4.29 2.85
CA ALA A 143 -13.02 3.31 1.76
C ALA A 143 -12.53 3.91 0.43
N SER A 144 -12.97 5.13 0.09
CA SER A 144 -12.54 5.82 -1.14
C SER A 144 -11.03 6.10 -1.16
N PHE A 145 -10.45 6.46 -0.01
CA PHE A 145 -9.00 6.69 0.08
C PHE A 145 -8.24 5.38 -0.10
N LYS A 146 -8.66 4.32 0.62
CA LYS A 146 -8.06 2.98 0.48
C LYS A 146 -8.06 2.50 -0.98
N ARG A 147 -9.15 2.70 -1.72
CA ARG A 147 -9.23 2.34 -3.14
C ARG A 147 -8.21 3.11 -3.98
N LYS A 148 -8.15 4.44 -3.83
CA LYS A 148 -7.19 5.26 -4.58
C LYS A 148 -5.74 4.83 -4.29
N VAL A 149 -5.42 4.49 -3.04
CA VAL A 149 -4.08 3.95 -2.68
C VAL A 149 -3.81 2.60 -3.35
N LEU A 150 -4.79 1.68 -3.39
CA LEU A 150 -4.64 0.40 -4.09
C LEU A 150 -4.45 0.59 -5.60
N ASP A 151 -5.19 1.53 -6.21
CA ASP A 151 -5.00 1.90 -7.61
C ASP A 151 -3.56 2.38 -7.86
N THR A 152 -3.05 3.30 -7.02
CA THR A 152 -1.66 3.81 -7.11
C THR A 152 -0.62 2.69 -6.94
N ILE A 153 -0.84 1.73 -6.02
CA ILE A 153 0.06 0.58 -5.85
C ILE A 153 0.15 -0.26 -7.13
N VAL A 154 -0.97 -0.45 -7.83
CA VAL A 154 -0.98 -1.22 -9.09
C VAL A 154 -0.29 -0.44 -10.20
N LYS A 155 -0.58 0.86 -10.35
CA LYS A 155 0.11 1.71 -11.34
C LYS A 155 1.62 1.71 -11.12
N ARG A 156 2.07 1.89 -9.86
CA ARG A 156 3.48 1.71 -9.48
C ARG A 156 4.05 0.39 -9.97
N ASN A 157 3.36 -0.72 -9.72
CA ASN A 157 3.84 -2.05 -10.11
C ASN A 157 3.93 -2.24 -11.63
N GLU A 158 3.13 -1.51 -12.41
CA GLU A 158 3.15 -1.55 -13.87
C GLU A 158 4.26 -0.67 -14.45
N GLU A 159 4.58 0.45 -13.81
CA GLU A 159 5.56 1.44 -14.27
C GLU A 159 6.98 1.17 -13.76
N ILE A 160 7.10 0.71 -12.51
CA ILE A 160 8.38 0.55 -11.81
C ILE A 160 8.64 -0.92 -11.56
N SER A 161 9.75 -1.43 -12.09
CA SER A 161 10.18 -2.83 -11.99
C SER A 161 10.75 -3.19 -10.60
N SER A 162 10.16 -2.65 -9.53
CA SER A 162 10.51 -2.96 -8.13
C SER A 162 9.40 -3.77 -7.46
N LYS A 163 9.81 -4.69 -6.59
CA LYS A 163 8.91 -5.54 -5.80
C LYS A 163 8.74 -4.96 -4.38
N PRO A 164 7.62 -5.24 -3.69
CA PRO A 164 7.48 -4.91 -2.27
C PRO A 164 8.59 -5.57 -1.46
N ASP A 165 9.29 -4.80 -0.64
CA ASP A 165 10.32 -5.30 0.27
C ASP A 165 9.72 -5.85 1.59
N ALA A 166 10.57 -6.43 2.43
CA ALA A 166 10.12 -7.02 3.69
C ALA A 166 9.48 -5.98 4.63
N SER A 167 9.99 -4.74 4.68
CA SER A 167 9.41 -3.68 5.51
C SER A 167 7.98 -3.33 5.09
N ALA A 168 7.72 -3.22 3.79
CA ALA A 168 6.36 -2.99 3.28
C ALA A 168 5.41 -4.14 3.64
N ILE A 169 5.87 -5.40 3.54
CA ILE A 169 5.06 -6.56 3.94
C ILE A 169 4.83 -6.57 5.46
N LEU A 170 5.86 -6.30 6.27
CA LEU A 170 5.76 -6.23 7.73
C LEU A 170 4.77 -5.16 8.17
N CYS A 171 4.84 -3.95 7.59
CA CYS A 171 3.90 -2.86 7.84
C CYS A 171 2.45 -3.31 7.59
N ALA A 172 2.17 -3.92 6.43
CA ALA A 172 0.83 -4.41 6.11
C ALA A 172 0.37 -5.51 7.09
N TYR A 173 1.26 -6.43 7.48
CA TYR A 173 0.93 -7.54 8.36
C TYR A 173 0.82 -7.18 9.84
N ALA A 174 1.49 -6.11 10.30
CA ALA A 174 1.36 -5.62 11.66
C ALA A 174 0.04 -4.84 11.86
N ASN A 175 -0.43 -4.13 10.84
CA ASN A 175 -1.48 -3.12 11.00
C ASN A 175 -2.86 -3.48 10.45
N THR A 176 -2.98 -4.59 9.72
CA THR A 176 -4.26 -4.96 9.07
C THR A 176 -4.74 -6.34 9.48
N THR A 177 -5.93 -6.77 9.05
CA THR A 177 -6.43 -8.13 9.34
C THR A 177 -6.07 -9.12 8.22
N LYS A 178 -6.21 -10.43 8.49
CA LYS A 178 -5.90 -11.51 7.54
C LYS A 178 -6.56 -11.36 6.17
N ASN A 179 -7.80 -10.85 6.13
CA ASN A 179 -8.58 -10.72 4.89
C ASN A 179 -8.43 -9.32 4.26
N CYS A 180 -7.48 -8.52 4.73
CA CYS A 180 -7.24 -7.17 4.23
C CYS A 180 -6.85 -7.21 2.74
N PRO A 181 -7.51 -6.38 1.90
CA PRO A 181 -7.17 -6.30 0.48
C PRO A 181 -5.72 -5.91 0.19
N LEU A 182 -5.09 -5.06 1.02
CA LEU A 182 -3.69 -4.69 0.87
C LEU A 182 -2.77 -5.92 0.96
N ARG A 183 -2.94 -6.77 1.99
CA ARG A 183 -2.14 -7.99 2.14
C ARG A 183 -2.29 -8.89 0.92
N ARG A 184 -3.51 -8.99 0.39
CA ARG A 184 -3.84 -9.81 -0.77
C ARG A 184 -3.22 -9.25 -2.06
N LEU A 185 -3.23 -7.93 -2.24
CA LEU A 185 -2.61 -7.28 -3.39
C LEU A 185 -1.09 -7.48 -3.38
N LEU A 186 -0.43 -7.17 -2.25
CA LEU A 186 1.03 -7.34 -2.11
C LEU A 186 1.46 -8.80 -2.31
N LEU A 187 0.65 -9.75 -1.79
CA LEU A 187 0.84 -11.18 -2.06
C LEU A 187 0.81 -11.49 -3.56
N HIS A 188 -0.18 -10.98 -4.29
CA HIS A 188 -0.28 -11.26 -5.71
C HIS A 188 0.83 -10.60 -6.52
N ILE A 189 1.23 -9.37 -6.16
CA ILE A 189 2.39 -8.69 -6.79
C ILE A 189 3.64 -9.56 -6.63
N VAL A 190 3.99 -9.95 -5.40
CA VAL A 190 5.18 -10.79 -5.16
C VAL A 190 5.04 -12.15 -5.86
N ALA A 191 3.88 -12.79 -5.77
CA ALA A 191 3.68 -14.11 -6.36
C ALA A 191 3.73 -14.10 -7.89
N TYR A 192 3.38 -13.00 -8.57
CA TYR A 192 3.34 -12.92 -10.03
C TYR A 192 4.58 -12.27 -10.65
N ASP A 193 5.15 -11.26 -10.01
CA ASP A 193 6.18 -10.40 -10.59
C ASP A 193 7.57 -10.58 -9.93
N ALA A 194 7.68 -11.25 -8.77
CA ALA A 194 8.99 -11.52 -8.18
C ALA A 194 9.73 -12.69 -8.85
N ARG A 195 11.06 -12.58 -8.90
CA ARG A 195 11.97 -13.65 -9.31
C ARG A 195 12.35 -14.48 -8.08
N PHE A 196 12.22 -15.79 -8.18
CA PHE A 196 12.59 -16.76 -7.13
C PHE A 196 13.92 -17.46 -7.46
N ASP A 197 14.83 -16.77 -8.15
CA ASP A 197 16.16 -17.24 -8.54
C ASP A 197 17.22 -17.07 -7.45
N LYS A 198 16.91 -16.28 -6.41
CA LYS A 198 17.74 -16.13 -5.20
C LYS A 198 17.44 -17.22 -4.16
N SER A 199 18.42 -17.49 -3.29
CA SER A 199 18.29 -18.47 -2.22
C SER A 199 17.28 -18.04 -1.14
N HIS A 200 16.80 -19.01 -0.36
CA HIS A 200 15.77 -18.84 0.66
C HIS A 200 16.09 -17.80 1.74
N ASP A 201 17.36 -17.53 2.02
CA ASP A 201 17.84 -16.56 3.02
C ASP A 201 17.33 -15.14 2.77
N VAL A 202 17.17 -14.74 1.50
CA VAL A 202 16.61 -13.43 1.12
C VAL A 202 15.14 -13.28 1.58
N TRP A 203 14.45 -14.39 1.77
CA TRP A 203 13.03 -14.43 2.12
C TRP A 203 12.77 -14.63 3.62
N GLU A 204 13.79 -14.96 4.41
CA GLU A 204 13.64 -15.32 5.84
C GLU A 204 13.00 -14.22 6.70
N HIS A 205 13.10 -12.96 6.26
CA HIS A 205 12.60 -11.79 6.98
C HIS A 205 11.11 -11.54 6.77
N TYR A 206 10.48 -12.22 5.81
CA TYR A 206 9.05 -12.06 5.55
C TYR A 206 8.21 -12.86 6.57
N PRO A 207 7.01 -12.40 6.93
CA PRO A 207 6.11 -13.15 7.80
C PRO A 207 5.85 -14.58 7.30
N VAL A 208 5.91 -15.57 8.18
CA VAL A 208 5.67 -16.98 7.82
C VAL A 208 4.30 -17.18 7.17
N GLU A 209 3.28 -16.44 7.64
CA GLU A 209 1.94 -16.45 7.02
C GLU A 209 1.99 -15.95 5.58
N PHE A 210 2.74 -14.88 5.30
CA PHE A 210 2.92 -14.33 3.96
C PHE A 210 3.62 -15.33 3.04
N LEU A 211 4.75 -15.90 3.47
CA LEU A 211 5.51 -16.88 2.68
C LEU A 211 4.68 -18.13 2.39
N THR A 212 3.89 -18.60 3.35
CA THR A 212 2.95 -19.71 3.16
C THR A 212 1.92 -19.36 2.09
N ALA A 213 1.38 -18.14 2.13
CA ALA A 213 0.44 -17.67 1.12
C ALA A 213 1.10 -17.56 -0.27
N VAL A 214 2.32 -17.04 -0.36
CA VAL A 214 3.10 -16.98 -1.62
C VAL A 214 3.27 -18.38 -2.20
N MET A 215 3.73 -19.34 -1.39
CA MET A 215 3.90 -20.74 -1.82
C MET A 215 2.59 -21.34 -2.35
N VAL A 216 1.48 -21.13 -1.64
CA VAL A 216 0.17 -21.62 -2.07
C VAL A 216 -0.28 -20.95 -3.37
N THR A 217 -0.07 -19.64 -3.52
CA THR A 217 -0.40 -18.91 -4.75
C THR A 217 0.45 -19.41 -5.92
N LEU A 218 1.77 -19.56 -5.75
CA LEU A 218 2.67 -20.13 -6.76
C LEU A 218 2.26 -21.54 -7.18
N GLY A 219 1.86 -22.40 -6.24
CA GLY A 219 1.36 -23.74 -6.55
C GLY A 219 0.03 -23.76 -7.32
N ARG A 220 -0.77 -22.69 -7.18
CA ARG A 220 -2.02 -22.49 -7.93
C ARG A 220 -1.82 -21.81 -9.28
N ARG A 221 -0.74 -21.04 -9.44
CA ARG A 221 -0.37 -20.41 -10.72
C ARG A 221 -0.18 -21.50 -11.77
N LEU A 222 -0.61 -21.19 -12.97
CA LEU A 222 -0.48 -22.09 -14.11
C LEU A 222 0.73 -21.63 -14.91
N PRO A 223 1.61 -22.51 -15.42
CA PRO A 223 2.69 -22.06 -16.29
C PRO A 223 2.13 -21.31 -17.50
N ASN A 224 2.78 -20.21 -17.86
CA ASN A 224 2.41 -19.34 -18.97
C ASN A 224 2.43 -20.07 -20.33
N GLU A 225 3.25 -21.10 -20.46
CA GLU A 225 3.40 -21.90 -21.68
C GLU A 225 2.94 -23.35 -21.45
N GLN A 226 1.67 -23.63 -21.70
CA GLN A 226 1.11 -24.98 -21.68
C GLN A 226 0.23 -25.24 -22.90
N CYS A 227 0.25 -26.47 -23.41
CA CYS A 227 -0.77 -26.90 -24.37
C CYS A 227 -2.14 -26.99 -23.69
N LYS A 228 -3.22 -26.93 -24.47
CA LYS A 228 -4.60 -26.89 -23.93
C LYS A 228 -4.93 -28.07 -23.01
N SER A 229 -4.41 -29.27 -23.29
CA SER A 229 -4.65 -30.45 -22.45
C SER A 229 -3.91 -30.35 -21.12
N CYS A 230 -2.63 -29.95 -21.13
CA CYS A 230 -1.85 -29.76 -19.91
C CYS A 230 -2.43 -28.67 -19.01
N PHE A 231 -2.90 -27.57 -19.61
CA PHE A 231 -3.57 -26.51 -18.85
C PHE A 231 -4.85 -27.01 -18.18
N LYS A 232 -5.70 -27.75 -18.90
CA LYS A 232 -6.91 -28.34 -18.35
C LYS A 232 -6.59 -29.31 -17.21
N GLU A 233 -5.58 -30.16 -17.39
CA GLU A 233 -5.11 -31.12 -16.40
C GLU A 233 -4.56 -30.44 -15.15
N ALA A 234 -3.82 -29.34 -15.29
CA ALA A 234 -3.32 -28.55 -14.17
C ALA A 234 -4.46 -27.90 -13.37
N VAL A 235 -5.46 -27.33 -14.06
CA VAL A 235 -6.70 -26.81 -13.41
C VAL A 235 -7.43 -27.92 -12.65
N ASP A 236 -7.55 -29.10 -13.24
CA ASP A 236 -8.19 -30.28 -12.61
C ASP A 236 -7.41 -30.76 -11.38
N SER A 237 -6.09 -30.94 -11.53
CA SER A 237 -5.21 -31.48 -10.49
C SER A 237 -5.10 -30.57 -9.27
N ASN A 238 -5.01 -29.26 -9.50
CA ASN A 238 -5.00 -28.25 -8.45
C ASN A 238 -6.40 -27.92 -7.91
N LYS A 239 -7.44 -28.60 -8.41
CA LYS A 239 -8.85 -28.38 -8.02
C LYS A 239 -9.24 -26.90 -8.09
N ILE A 240 -8.76 -26.21 -9.13
CA ILE A 240 -9.05 -24.79 -9.43
C ILE A 240 -10.44 -24.70 -10.08
N ARG A 241 -11.45 -25.23 -9.37
CA ARG A 241 -12.84 -25.32 -9.80
C ARG A 241 -13.69 -25.17 -8.55
N SER A 242 -13.87 -23.93 -8.09
CA SER A 242 -14.41 -23.72 -6.74
C SER A 242 -14.86 -22.28 -6.50
N LYS A 243 -15.92 -22.13 -5.68
CA LYS A 243 -16.34 -20.87 -5.05
C LYS A 243 -15.35 -20.31 -4.00
N TYR A 244 -14.31 -21.08 -3.67
CA TYR A 244 -13.32 -20.80 -2.63
C TYR A 244 -11.94 -20.39 -3.18
N ILE A 245 -11.74 -20.42 -4.51
CA ILE A 245 -10.52 -19.94 -5.18
C ILE A 245 -10.96 -18.90 -6.20
N ASP A 246 -10.94 -17.64 -5.78
CA ASP A 246 -11.44 -16.46 -6.50
C ASP A 246 -10.31 -15.63 -7.14
N ASP A 247 -9.06 -15.90 -6.77
CA ASP A 247 -7.84 -15.22 -7.23
C ASP A 247 -7.14 -15.88 -8.43
N VAL A 248 -7.62 -17.02 -8.94
CA VAL A 248 -7.00 -17.68 -10.10
C VAL A 248 -7.84 -17.51 -11.35
N TYR A 249 -7.19 -17.20 -12.48
CA TYR A 249 -7.86 -17.15 -13.78
C TYR A 249 -7.72 -18.47 -14.56
N VAL A 250 -8.83 -19.20 -14.66
CA VAL A 250 -8.92 -20.52 -15.29
C VAL A 250 -8.71 -20.54 -16.82
N LYS A 251 -8.33 -19.43 -17.44
CA LYS A 251 -8.07 -19.37 -18.90
C LYS A 251 -6.64 -18.92 -19.23
N LYS A 252 -5.94 -18.25 -18.32
CA LYS A 252 -4.61 -17.70 -18.52
C LYS A 252 -3.95 -17.45 -17.16
N ASP A 253 -2.65 -17.70 -17.04
CA ASP A 253 -1.90 -17.25 -15.87
C ASP A 253 -1.74 -15.74 -15.89
N GLN A 254 -2.56 -15.07 -15.09
CA GLN A 254 -2.51 -13.63 -14.94
C GLN A 254 -2.95 -13.25 -13.52
N PRO A 255 -2.34 -12.22 -12.92
CA PRO A 255 -2.74 -11.76 -11.60
C PRO A 255 -4.13 -11.13 -11.62
N PRO A 256 -4.88 -11.13 -10.49
CA PRO A 256 -6.20 -10.53 -10.44
C PRO A 256 -6.22 -9.02 -10.73
N TYR A 257 -5.17 -8.28 -10.38
CA TYR A 257 -5.10 -6.82 -10.63
C TYR A 257 -5.07 -6.48 -12.13
N LYS A 258 -4.51 -7.35 -12.99
CA LYS A 258 -4.60 -7.16 -14.45
C LYS A 258 -5.98 -7.47 -15.04
N ARG A 259 -6.89 -8.06 -14.26
CA ARG A 259 -8.24 -8.46 -14.69
C ARG A 259 -9.32 -7.52 -14.18
N ASP A 260 -9.34 -7.30 -12.87
CA ASP A 260 -10.38 -6.53 -12.18
C ASP A 260 -9.79 -6.01 -10.85
N LEU A 261 -9.44 -4.72 -10.76
CA LEU A 261 -8.98 -4.13 -9.50
C LEU A 261 -10.07 -4.07 -8.44
N CYS A 262 -11.35 -4.07 -8.84
CA CYS A 262 -12.45 -4.14 -7.89
C CYS A 262 -12.46 -5.48 -7.12
N PHE A 263 -11.59 -6.42 -7.48
CA PHE A 263 -11.26 -7.58 -6.66
C PHE A 263 -10.66 -7.21 -5.30
N TYR A 264 -9.96 -6.09 -5.20
CA TYR A 264 -9.35 -5.59 -3.95
C TYR A 264 -10.12 -4.40 -3.36
N HIS A 265 -11.03 -3.79 -4.11
CA HIS A 265 -11.79 -2.65 -3.63
C HIS A 265 -12.94 -3.08 -2.72
N GLU A 266 -13.06 -2.38 -1.59
CA GLU A 266 -14.25 -2.44 -0.76
C GLU A 266 -15.33 -1.53 -1.37
N HIS A 267 -16.50 -2.10 -1.63
CA HIS A 267 -17.68 -1.38 -2.09
C HIS A 267 -18.84 -1.64 -1.14
N GLU A 268 -19.59 -0.60 -0.80
CA GLU A 268 -20.78 -0.71 0.04
C GLU A 268 -21.92 -1.43 -0.70
N ASN A 269 -21.98 -1.30 -2.03
CA ASN A 269 -23.02 -1.89 -2.87
C ASN A 269 -22.57 -2.07 -4.33
N ALA A 270 -23.41 -2.75 -5.13
CA ALA A 270 -23.15 -3.02 -6.53
C ALA A 270 -23.12 -1.76 -7.41
N GLU A 271 -23.87 -0.71 -7.05
CA GLU A 271 -23.89 0.55 -7.78
C GLU A 271 -22.55 1.30 -7.64
N GLU A 272 -21.98 1.34 -6.44
CA GLU A 272 -20.64 1.87 -6.21
C GLU A 272 -19.58 1.07 -6.98
N LYS A 273 -19.68 -0.27 -6.99
CA LYS A 273 -18.79 -1.10 -7.81
C LYS A 273 -18.88 -0.75 -9.30
N ASN A 274 -20.10 -0.60 -9.83
CA ASN A 274 -20.29 -0.25 -11.24
C ASN A 274 -19.74 1.14 -11.58
N ARG A 275 -19.92 2.13 -10.69
CA ARG A 275 -19.30 3.46 -10.86
C ARG A 275 -17.77 3.40 -10.84
N CYS A 276 -17.20 2.57 -9.96
CA CYS A 276 -15.74 2.35 -9.91
C CYS A 276 -15.21 1.71 -11.19
N LEU A 277 -15.95 0.78 -11.80
CA LEU A 277 -15.59 0.18 -13.08
C LEU A 277 -15.66 1.22 -14.22
N ALA A 278 -16.76 1.97 -14.30
CA ALA A 278 -16.96 2.98 -15.35
C ALA A 278 -15.90 4.09 -15.32
N ALA A 279 -15.56 4.61 -14.13
CA ALA A 279 -14.52 5.64 -13.99
C ALA A 279 -13.15 5.18 -14.51
N ARG A 280 -12.84 3.88 -14.39
CA ARG A 280 -11.57 3.31 -14.88
C ARG A 280 -11.57 3.05 -16.38
N GLU A 281 -12.73 2.74 -16.96
CA GLU A 281 -12.88 2.66 -18.42
C GLU A 281 -12.66 4.05 -19.05
N GLU A 282 -13.18 5.11 -18.41
CA GLU A 282 -12.96 6.50 -18.85
C GLU A 282 -11.49 6.94 -18.73
N GLU A 283 -10.78 6.59 -17.65
CA GLU A 283 -9.35 6.87 -17.50
C GLU A 283 -8.53 6.17 -18.60
N ASN A 284 -8.79 4.88 -18.86
CA ASN A 284 -8.07 4.11 -19.89
C ASN A 284 -8.36 4.58 -21.33
N ASP A 285 -9.54 5.14 -21.59
CA ASP A 285 -9.90 5.70 -22.91
C ASP A 285 -9.31 7.11 -23.14
N SER A 286 -8.77 7.74 -22.10
CA SER A 286 -8.21 9.10 -22.13
C SER A 286 -6.67 9.17 -22.27
N GLU A 287 -5.99 8.02 -22.20
CA GLU A 287 -4.54 7.83 -22.43
C GLU A 287 -4.24 7.38 -23.87
#